data_AF-A0A447Z3Y7-F1
#
_entry.id   AF-A0A447Z3Y7-F1
#
_cell.length_a   1.000
_cell.length_b   1.000
_cell.length_c   1.000
_cell.angle_alpha   90.00
_cell.angle_beta   90.00
_cell.angle_gamma   90.00
#
_symmetry.space_group_name_H-M   'P 1'
#
loop_
_entity.id
_entity.type
_entity.pdbx_description
1 polymer ?
#
loop_
_entity_poly.entity_id
_entity_poly.type
_entity_poly.pdbx_seq_one_letter_code
_entity_poly.pdbx_strand_id
1 'polypeptide(L)'
;MVNQAFEALQEKYNFNNFKGLAHSNGGLIYTAFIENYLGDYDVDLKTLMTIGTPYNFTETNIKNKSEMLADFIKARKAIPTTLHMYSVAGTITYDSDELVPDASVSAGKYIYQNQAASYTEITVTGEDAQHSDLPTNDEVVALIKQHIESQDHQNQREQKNPN
;
A
#
# COMPACT_ATOMS: atom_id res chain seq x y z
N MET A 1 1.17 -10.30 -16.19
CA MET A 1 1.52 -8.97 -16.74
C MET A 1 2.47 -8.21 -15.81
N VAL A 2 2.12 -7.89 -14.55
CA VAL A 2 3.05 -7.19 -13.64
C VAL A 2 4.36 -7.96 -13.41
N ASN A 3 4.30 -9.28 -13.21
CA ASN A 3 5.50 -10.11 -13.06
C ASN A 3 6.48 -9.95 -14.25
N GLN A 4 5.98 -10.12 -15.48
CA GLN A 4 6.78 -10.00 -16.70
C GLN A 4 7.35 -8.59 -16.89
N ALA A 5 6.59 -7.55 -16.53
CA ALA A 5 7.09 -6.18 -16.58
C ALA A 5 8.20 -5.95 -15.54
N PHE A 6 8.04 -6.49 -14.34
CA PHE A 6 9.03 -6.40 -13.28
C PHE A 6 10.31 -7.14 -13.64
N GLU A 7 10.21 -8.36 -14.19
CA GLU A 7 11.32 -9.15 -14.72
C GLU A 7 12.12 -8.35 -15.76
N ALA A 8 11.45 -7.81 -16.78
CA ALA A 8 12.10 -7.00 -17.80
C ALA A 8 12.78 -5.74 -17.25
N LEU A 9 12.21 -5.11 -16.21
CA LEU A 9 12.83 -3.97 -15.54
C LEU A 9 14.05 -4.41 -14.71
N GLN A 10 13.96 -5.51 -13.98
CA GLN A 10 15.03 -6.02 -13.13
C GLN A 10 16.23 -6.46 -13.99
N GLU A 11 15.99 -7.20 -15.08
CA GLU A 11 17.04 -7.61 -16.01
C GLU A 11 17.77 -6.40 -16.63
N LYS A 12 17.01 -5.35 -16.96
CA LYS A 12 17.54 -4.17 -17.62
C LYS A 12 18.33 -3.25 -16.69
N TYR A 13 17.81 -3.02 -15.48
CA TYR A 13 18.32 -1.98 -14.58
C TYR A 13 19.08 -2.54 -13.37
N ASN A 14 18.96 -3.84 -13.09
CA ASN A 14 19.64 -4.55 -11.99
C ASN A 14 19.50 -3.85 -10.63
N PHE A 15 18.33 -3.26 -10.37
CA PHE A 15 18.03 -2.68 -9.06
C PHE A 15 17.84 -3.82 -8.04
N ASN A 16 18.31 -3.58 -6.82
CA ASN A 16 18.20 -4.53 -5.71
C ASN A 16 17.18 -4.10 -4.64
N ASN A 17 16.54 -2.95 -4.83
CA ASN A 17 15.45 -2.49 -4.00
C ASN A 17 14.54 -1.53 -4.76
N PHE A 18 13.30 -1.39 -4.30
CA PHE A 18 12.32 -0.46 -4.86
C PHE A 18 11.26 -0.06 -3.83
N LYS A 19 10.48 0.96 -4.20
CA LYS A 19 9.26 1.36 -3.50
C LYS A 19 8.08 1.22 -4.47
N GLY A 20 6.93 0.81 -3.96
CA GLY A 20 5.69 0.64 -4.72
C GLY A 20 4.68 1.73 -4.38
N LEU A 21 3.98 2.20 -5.41
CA LEU A 21 2.80 3.05 -5.29
C LEU A 21 1.70 2.44 -6.15
N ALA A 22 0.51 2.27 -5.58
CA ALA A 22 -0.60 1.67 -6.28
C ALA A 22 -1.92 2.34 -5.91
N HIS A 23 -2.78 2.55 -6.90
CA HIS A 23 -4.10 3.13 -6.71
C HIS A 23 -5.18 2.11 -7.03
N SER A 24 -6.26 2.12 -6.25
CA SER A 24 -7.44 1.27 -6.44
C SER A 24 -7.03 -0.21 -6.55
N ASN A 25 -7.49 -0.90 -7.59
CA ASN A 25 -7.14 -2.30 -7.89
C ASN A 25 -5.64 -2.53 -8.09
N GLY A 26 -4.85 -1.49 -8.38
CA GLY A 26 -3.40 -1.58 -8.42
C GLY A 26 -2.83 -2.14 -7.11
N GLY A 27 -3.42 -1.80 -5.96
CA GLY A 27 -3.00 -2.35 -4.67
C GLY A 27 -3.23 -3.85 -4.57
N LEU A 28 -4.39 -4.35 -5.05
CA LEU A 28 -4.69 -5.79 -5.11
C LEU A 28 -3.70 -6.53 -6.01
N ILE A 29 -3.38 -5.94 -7.16
CA ILE A 29 -2.39 -6.49 -8.09
C ILE A 29 -1.00 -6.53 -7.44
N TYR A 30 -0.63 -5.50 -6.68
CA TYR A 30 0.62 -5.47 -5.93
C TYR A 30 0.65 -6.53 -4.82
N THR A 31 -0.43 -6.69 -4.05
CA THR A 31 -0.54 -7.76 -3.04
C THR A 31 -0.34 -9.14 -3.68
N ALA A 32 -1.06 -9.41 -4.78
CA ALA A 32 -0.90 -10.66 -5.52
C ALA A 32 0.52 -10.83 -6.08
N PHE A 33 1.16 -9.75 -6.55
CA PHE A 33 2.54 -9.79 -7.01
C PHE A 33 3.51 -10.18 -5.88
N ILE A 34 3.38 -9.54 -4.72
CA ILE A 34 4.23 -9.79 -3.55
C ILE A 34 4.10 -11.24 -3.11
N GLU A 35 2.86 -11.73 -2.98
CA GLU A 35 2.61 -13.05 -2.41
C GLU A 35 3.01 -14.21 -3.33
N ASN A 36 2.96 -14.01 -4.65
CA ASN A 36 3.14 -15.10 -5.62
C ASN A 36 4.43 -15.02 -6.43
N TYR A 37 5.11 -13.86 -6.51
CA TYR A 37 6.22 -13.67 -7.44
C TYR A 37 7.41 -12.90 -6.87
N LEU A 38 7.23 -11.99 -5.90
CA LEU A 38 8.36 -11.18 -5.39
C LEU A 38 9.49 -12.05 -4.84
N GLY A 39 9.16 -13.20 -4.24
CA GLY A 39 10.15 -14.15 -3.71
C GLY A 39 11.07 -14.79 -4.77
N ASP A 40 10.76 -14.67 -6.06
CA ASP A 40 11.60 -15.17 -7.15
C ASP A 40 12.74 -14.19 -7.51
N TYR A 41 12.70 -12.97 -6.96
CA TYR A 41 13.67 -11.91 -7.24
C TYR A 41 14.57 -11.63 -6.04
N ASP A 42 15.87 -11.42 -6.30
CA ASP A 42 16.81 -10.89 -5.29
C ASP A 42 16.68 -9.35 -5.20
N VAL A 43 15.51 -8.89 -4.76
CA VAL A 43 15.13 -7.48 -4.68
C VAL A 43 14.31 -7.21 -3.42
N ASP A 44 14.62 -6.12 -2.72
CA ASP A 44 13.91 -5.72 -1.50
C ASP A 44 12.84 -4.65 -1.77
N LEU A 45 11.57 -4.97 -1.46
CA LEU A 45 10.48 -3.99 -1.46
C LEU A 45 10.49 -3.22 -0.13
N LYS A 46 10.98 -1.98 -0.16
CA LYS A 46 11.18 -1.16 1.04
C LYS A 46 9.89 -0.56 1.58
N THR A 47 9.09 0.01 0.68
CA THR A 47 7.87 0.73 1.02
C THR A 47 6.80 0.42 0.00
N LEU A 48 5.56 0.19 0.46
CA LEU A 48 4.39 0.14 -0.41
C LEU A 48 3.36 1.15 0.11
N MET A 49 2.88 2.02 -0.78
CA MET A 49 1.71 2.84 -0.53
C MET A 49 0.56 2.42 -1.46
N THR A 50 -0.58 2.09 -0.88
CA THR A 50 -1.81 1.80 -1.61
C THR A 50 -2.86 2.86 -1.33
N ILE A 51 -3.53 3.37 -2.36
CA ILE A 51 -4.49 4.46 -2.26
C ILE A 51 -5.86 3.97 -2.72
N GLY A 52 -6.86 4.01 -1.84
CA GLY A 52 -8.24 3.60 -2.13
C GLY A 52 -8.37 2.12 -2.54
N THR A 53 -7.47 1.25 -2.07
CA THR A 53 -7.44 -0.14 -2.53
C THR A 53 -8.58 -0.96 -1.93
N PRO A 54 -9.46 -1.57 -2.74
CA PRO A 54 -10.64 -2.27 -2.25
C PRO A 54 -10.32 -3.72 -1.85
N TYR A 55 -9.58 -3.92 -0.75
CA TYR A 55 -9.17 -5.27 -0.30
C TYR A 55 -10.34 -6.21 -0.04
N ASN A 56 -11.54 -5.67 0.25
CA ASN A 56 -12.76 -6.43 0.41
C ASN A 56 -13.86 -6.03 -0.61
N PHE A 57 -13.47 -5.50 -1.77
CA PHE A 57 -14.40 -4.98 -2.79
C PHE A 57 -15.39 -3.96 -2.22
N THR A 58 -16.69 -4.19 -2.39
CA THR A 58 -17.78 -3.32 -1.95
C THR A 58 -18.36 -3.76 -0.60
N GLU A 59 -17.72 -4.69 0.11
CA GLU A 59 -18.20 -5.15 1.42
C GLU A 59 -17.98 -4.07 2.48
N THR A 60 -19.04 -3.73 3.20
CA THR A 60 -19.04 -2.69 4.24
C THR A 60 -18.86 -3.29 5.64
N ASN A 61 -19.12 -4.59 5.81
CA ASN A 61 -18.90 -5.29 7.06
C ASN A 61 -17.56 -6.05 7.03
N ILE A 62 -16.59 -5.52 7.77
CA ILE A 62 -15.24 -6.06 7.91
C ILE A 62 -15.18 -7.52 8.41
N LYS A 63 -16.25 -8.04 9.01
CA LYS A 63 -16.34 -9.45 9.44
C LYS A 63 -16.53 -10.38 8.25
N ASN A 64 -17.26 -9.96 7.22
CA ASN A 64 -17.42 -10.70 5.98
C ASN A 64 -16.15 -10.57 5.15
N LYS A 65 -15.70 -11.66 4.56
CA LYS A 65 -14.48 -11.67 3.74
C LYS A 65 -14.84 -12.19 2.37
N SER A 66 -14.56 -11.39 1.35
CA SER A 66 -14.52 -11.89 -0.02
C SER A 66 -13.49 -13.02 -0.14
N GLU A 67 -13.67 -13.86 -1.16
CA GLU A 67 -12.73 -14.94 -1.46
C GLU A 67 -11.31 -14.39 -1.68
N MET A 68 -11.18 -13.29 -2.42
CA MET A 68 -9.89 -12.63 -2.65
C MET A 68 -9.22 -12.18 -1.35
N LEU A 69 -9.96 -11.53 -0.44
CA LEU A 69 -9.41 -11.14 0.87
C LEU A 69 -8.97 -12.37 1.68
N ALA A 70 -9.77 -13.43 1.67
CA ALA A 70 -9.43 -14.65 2.37
C ALA A 70 -8.15 -15.30 1.82
N ASP A 71 -7.95 -15.27 0.50
CA ASP A 71 -6.76 -15.78 -0.16
C ASP A 71 -5.52 -14.95 0.19
N PHE A 72 -5.59 -13.62 0.16
CA PHE A 72 -4.50 -12.75 0.60
C PHE A 72 -4.15 -13.00 2.08
N ILE A 73 -5.15 -13.09 2.97
CA ILE A 73 -4.90 -13.41 4.39
C ILE A 73 -4.19 -14.77 4.55
N LYS A 74 -4.52 -15.76 3.71
CA LYS A 74 -3.90 -17.08 3.75
C LYS A 74 -2.44 -17.06 3.26
N ALA A 75 -2.14 -16.24 2.25
CA ALA A 75 -0.81 -16.15 1.63
C ALA A 75 0.12 -15.11 2.29
N ARG A 76 -0.41 -14.27 3.20
CA ARG A 76 0.28 -13.12 3.83
C ARG A 76 1.67 -13.36 4.45
N LYS A 77 2.06 -14.62 4.70
CA LYS A 77 3.42 -14.96 5.17
C LYS A 77 4.50 -14.65 4.14
N ALA A 78 4.13 -14.50 2.87
CA ALA A 78 5.03 -14.06 1.81
C ALA A 78 5.32 -12.55 1.83
N ILE A 79 4.57 -11.76 2.62
CA ILE A 79 4.85 -10.33 2.77
C ILE A 79 6.22 -10.12 3.43
N PRO A 80 7.13 -9.31 2.85
CA PRO A 80 8.43 -9.05 3.44
C PRO A 80 8.31 -8.45 4.84
N THR A 81 9.03 -9.01 5.80
CA THR A 81 9.03 -8.53 7.19
C THR A 81 9.76 -7.20 7.37
N THR A 82 10.47 -6.74 6.33
CA THR A 82 11.14 -5.44 6.21
C THR A 82 10.23 -4.35 5.62
N LEU A 83 9.04 -4.69 5.12
CA LEU A 83 8.16 -3.77 4.41
C LEU A 83 7.59 -2.68 5.31
N HIS A 84 7.65 -1.43 4.87
CA HIS A 84 6.83 -0.34 5.41
C HIS A 84 5.57 -0.16 4.56
N MET A 85 4.40 -0.49 5.12
CA MET A 85 3.13 -0.43 4.42
C MET A 85 2.31 0.80 4.83
N TYR A 86 1.89 1.58 3.84
CA TYR A 86 0.98 2.71 3.98
C TYR A 86 -0.33 2.43 3.22
N SER A 87 -1.46 2.37 3.92
CA SER A 87 -2.78 2.23 3.32
C SER A 87 -3.53 3.55 3.44
N VAL A 88 -3.77 4.23 2.32
CA VAL A 88 -4.48 5.50 2.26
C VAL A 88 -5.93 5.24 1.87
N ALA A 89 -6.87 5.57 2.75
CA ALA A 89 -8.31 5.56 2.48
C ALA A 89 -8.77 6.98 2.13
N GLY A 90 -9.65 7.10 1.14
CA GLY A 90 -10.37 8.33 0.85
C GLY A 90 -11.77 8.29 1.47
N THR A 91 -12.22 9.40 2.03
CA THR A 91 -13.60 9.55 2.49
C THR A 91 -14.17 10.91 2.11
N ILE A 92 -15.06 10.92 1.11
CA ILE A 92 -15.95 12.07 0.83
C ILE A 92 -17.15 12.04 1.76
N THR A 93 -17.73 10.84 1.93
CA THR A 93 -18.79 10.60 2.90
C THR A 93 -18.17 10.22 4.25
N TYR A 94 -19.00 9.82 5.20
CA TYR A 94 -18.51 9.33 6.49
C TYR A 94 -17.69 8.02 6.37
N ASP A 95 -17.88 7.24 5.30
CA ASP A 95 -17.43 5.85 5.22
C ASP A 95 -17.04 5.36 3.80
N SER A 96 -16.94 6.25 2.80
CA SER A 96 -16.59 5.87 1.43
C SER A 96 -16.02 7.03 0.61
N ASP A 97 -15.19 6.69 -0.38
CA ASP A 97 -14.75 7.58 -1.47
C ASP A 97 -15.75 7.63 -2.66
N GLU A 98 -17.00 7.25 -2.40
CA GLU A 98 -18.12 7.07 -3.35
C GLU A 98 -18.07 5.80 -4.22
N LEU A 99 -16.99 5.02 -4.18
CA LEU A 99 -16.88 3.75 -4.90
C LEU A 99 -16.49 2.58 -4.00
N VAL A 100 -15.54 2.81 -3.11
CA VAL A 100 -14.95 1.83 -2.21
C VAL A 100 -15.32 2.22 -0.77
N PRO A 101 -15.90 1.28 0.00
CA PRO A 101 -16.11 1.50 1.42
C PRO A 101 -14.78 1.57 2.18
N ASP A 102 -14.67 2.45 3.17
CA ASP A 102 -13.53 2.54 4.08
C ASP A 102 -13.23 1.19 4.74
N ALA A 103 -14.28 0.46 5.14
CA ALA A 103 -14.15 -0.89 5.68
C ALA A 103 -13.44 -1.89 4.73
N SER A 104 -13.56 -1.69 3.41
CA SER A 104 -12.88 -2.48 2.40
C SER A 104 -11.40 -2.12 2.32
N VAL A 105 -11.05 -0.83 2.43
CA VAL A 105 -9.65 -0.38 2.50
C VAL A 105 -9.01 -0.84 3.81
N SER A 106 -9.68 -0.65 4.95
CA SER A 106 -9.20 -1.09 6.26
C SER A 106 -9.03 -2.60 6.40
N ALA A 107 -9.63 -3.40 5.51
CA ALA A 107 -9.41 -4.84 5.49
C ALA A 107 -7.96 -5.22 5.16
N GLY A 108 -7.18 -4.29 4.55
CA GLY A 108 -5.75 -4.45 4.32
C GLY A 108 -4.95 -4.79 5.58
N LYS A 109 -5.39 -4.35 6.76
CA LYS A 109 -4.73 -4.70 8.04
C LYS A 109 -4.66 -6.21 8.29
N TYR A 110 -5.63 -7.00 7.80
CA TYR A 110 -5.59 -8.45 7.97
C TYR A 110 -4.51 -9.13 7.12
N ILE A 111 -4.05 -8.46 6.06
CA ILE A 111 -2.99 -8.94 5.17
C ILE A 111 -1.64 -8.50 5.76
N TYR A 112 -1.47 -7.19 6.01
CA TYR A 112 -0.15 -6.61 6.28
C TYR A 112 0.21 -6.50 7.77
N GLN A 113 -0.77 -6.28 8.67
CA GLN A 113 -0.47 -6.06 10.08
C GLN A 113 0.09 -7.34 10.72
N ASN A 114 1.15 -7.17 11.50
CA ASN A 114 1.96 -8.26 12.08
C ASN A 114 2.64 -9.16 11.02
N GLN A 115 2.75 -8.74 9.76
CA GLN A 115 3.60 -9.37 8.74
C GLN A 115 4.68 -8.40 8.28
N ALA A 116 4.27 -7.21 7.81
CA ALA A 116 5.16 -6.11 7.46
C ALA A 116 5.84 -5.52 8.70
N ALA A 117 6.97 -4.81 8.53
CA ALA A 117 7.68 -4.13 9.61
C ALA A 117 6.78 -3.07 10.27
N SER A 118 6.02 -2.33 9.46
CA SER A 118 5.01 -1.38 9.92
C SER A 118 3.80 -1.39 8.99
N TYR A 119 2.62 -1.17 9.58
CA TYR A 119 1.38 -0.89 8.86
C TYR A 119 0.81 0.43 9.38
N THR A 120 0.64 1.40 8.49
CA THR A 120 0.05 2.70 8.80
C THR A 120 -1.15 2.94 7.89
N GLU A 121 -2.31 3.12 8.48
CA GLU A 121 -3.53 3.51 7.78
C GLU A 121 -3.72 5.02 7.91
N ILE A 122 -4.00 5.70 6.81
CA ILE A 122 -4.18 7.14 6.74
C ILE A 122 -5.50 7.41 6.04
N THR A 123 -6.39 8.19 6.67
CA THR A 123 -7.65 8.62 6.06
C THR A 123 -7.49 10.05 5.60
N VAL A 124 -7.76 10.30 4.31
CA VAL A 124 -7.84 11.63 3.71
C VAL A 124 -9.30 11.95 3.47
N THR A 125 -9.76 13.09 3.99
CA THR A 125 -11.15 13.55 3.90
C THR A 125 -11.23 14.83 3.08
N GLY A 126 -12.40 15.11 2.50
CA GLY A 126 -12.66 16.36 1.77
C GLY A 126 -13.34 16.13 0.43
N GLU A 127 -13.74 17.21 -0.25
CA GLU A 127 -14.44 17.13 -1.55
C GLU A 127 -13.57 16.45 -2.64
N ASP A 128 -12.24 16.55 -2.52
CA ASP A 128 -11.26 15.92 -3.43
C ASP A 128 -10.81 14.52 -2.96
N ALA A 129 -11.54 13.89 -2.03
CA ALA A 129 -11.27 12.52 -1.58
C ALA A 129 -12.02 11.45 -2.41
N GLN A 130 -12.53 11.85 -3.59
CA GLN A 130 -13.27 10.99 -4.51
C GLN A 130 -12.34 9.92 -5.08
N HIS A 131 -12.85 8.70 -5.28
CA HIS A 131 -12.02 7.55 -5.64
C HIS A 131 -11.01 7.80 -6.79
N SER A 132 -11.43 8.44 -7.89
CA SER A 132 -10.57 8.77 -9.03
C SER A 132 -9.67 9.99 -8.80
N ASP A 133 -10.03 10.88 -7.90
CA ASP A 133 -9.29 12.12 -7.63
C ASP A 133 -8.22 11.94 -6.53
N LEU A 134 -8.29 10.85 -5.76
CA LEU A 134 -7.33 10.53 -4.71
C LEU A 134 -5.85 10.60 -5.15
N PRO A 135 -5.43 10.10 -6.33
CA PRO A 135 -4.03 10.20 -6.74
C PRO A 135 -3.54 11.64 -6.96
N THR A 136 -4.47 12.58 -7.18
CA THR A 136 -4.18 14.00 -7.42
C THR A 136 -4.53 14.91 -6.24
N ASN A 137 -5.14 14.36 -5.18
CA ASN A 137 -5.43 15.08 -3.95
C ASN A 137 -4.13 15.60 -3.30
N ASP A 138 -4.09 16.88 -2.91
CA ASP A 138 -2.89 17.53 -2.39
C ASP A 138 -2.33 16.84 -1.13
N GLU A 139 -3.19 16.32 -0.25
CA GLU A 139 -2.76 15.57 0.93
C GLU A 139 -2.15 14.23 0.53
N VAL A 140 -2.77 13.50 -0.40
CA VAL A 140 -2.22 12.23 -0.92
C VAL A 140 -0.88 12.47 -1.62
N VAL A 141 -0.76 13.52 -2.42
CA VAL A 141 0.50 13.91 -3.06
C VAL A 141 1.56 14.26 -2.01
N ALA A 142 1.19 14.96 -0.93
CA ALA A 142 2.11 15.24 0.17
C ALA A 142 2.58 13.95 0.86
N LEU A 143 1.68 12.98 1.07
CA LEU A 143 2.02 11.66 1.63
C LEU A 143 2.97 10.89 0.72
N ILE A 144 2.72 10.89 -0.60
CA ILE A 144 3.62 10.25 -1.59
C ILE A 144 5.01 10.88 -1.50
N LYS A 145 5.10 12.21 -1.50
CA LYS A 145 6.39 12.92 -1.37
C LYS A 145 7.10 12.56 -0.06
N GLN A 146 6.35 12.49 1.04
CA GLN A 146 6.91 12.21 2.35
C GLN A 146 7.38 10.76 2.50
N HIS A 147 6.62 9.78 2.04
CA HIS A 147 6.84 8.37 2.36
C HIS A 147 7.43 7.55 1.20
N ILE A 148 7.17 7.96 -0.05
CA ILE A 148 7.69 7.30 -1.24
C ILE A 148 8.92 8.03 -1.79
N GLU A 149 8.83 9.33 -2.05
CA GLU A 149 9.94 10.05 -2.69
C GLU A 149 11.08 10.42 -1.74
N SER A 150 10.75 10.79 -0.50
CA SER A 150 11.78 11.25 0.43
C SER A 150 12.81 10.12 0.66
N GLN A 151 14.07 10.49 0.43
CA GLN A 151 15.21 9.72 0.89
C GLN A 151 15.32 10.03 2.37
N ASP A 152 15.19 9.02 3.24
CA ASP A 152 15.19 9.22 4.69
C ASP A 152 16.28 10.21 5.15
N HIS A 153 15.89 11.43 5.51
CA HIS A 153 16.65 12.30 6.38
C HIS A 153 16.50 11.86 7.85
N GLN A 154 16.37 10.56 8.11
CA GLN A 154 16.36 10.04 9.48
C GLN A 154 17.69 10.27 10.21
N ASN A 155 18.78 10.58 9.49
CA ASN A 155 20.06 10.96 10.10
C ASN A 155 20.13 12.41 10.65
N GLN A 156 19.11 13.27 10.48
CA GLN A 156 19.19 14.67 10.94
C GLN A 156 18.38 15.01 12.19
N ARG A 157 17.44 14.15 12.63
CA ARG A 157 16.67 14.42 13.85
C ARG A 157 17.33 13.91 15.13
N GLU A 158 18.26 12.96 15.04
CA GLU A 158 19.02 12.48 16.20
C GLU A 158 20.25 13.33 16.55
N GLN A 159 20.73 14.20 15.64
CA GLN A 159 21.88 15.08 15.91
C GLN A 159 21.52 16.46 16.49
N LYS A 160 20.22 16.76 16.73
CA LYS A 160 19.79 18.08 17.22
C LYS A 160 19.46 18.19 18.70
N ASN A 161 19.68 17.14 19.51
CA ASN A 161 19.65 17.24 20.96
C ASN A 161 20.85 16.53 21.60
N PRO A 162 22.03 17.17 21.69
CA PRO A 162 22.92 16.92 22.79
C PRO A 162 22.36 17.64 24.03
N ASN A 163 21.81 16.88 24.97
CA ASN A 163 21.79 17.30 26.38
C ASN A 163 23.01 16.68 27.07
#